data_AF-R9J153-F1
#
_entry.id   AF-R9J153-F1
#
_cell.length_a   1.000
_cell.length_b   1.000
_cell.length_c   1.000
_cell.angle_alpha   90.00
_cell.angle_beta   90.00
_cell.angle_gamma   90.00
#
_symmetry.space_group_name_H-M   'P 1'
#
loop_
_entity.id
_entity.type
_entity.pdbx_description
1 polymer ?
#
loop_
_entity_poly.entity_id
_entity_poly.type
_entity_poly.pdbx_seq_one_letter_code
_entity_poly.pdbx_strand_id
1 'polypeptide(L)'
;MGGRCKNAVRYLESLPSPVIKNQKWLDEQINYLKRKEYSITCYAVRAELGLRNSSNPVEKENDMLVAQRQKHNGMSWSKNGSSALAAIEMVYQNKYEDIWFQHGQISFVMPKKETDSLDLCA
;
A
#
# COMPACT_ATOMS: atom_id res chain seq x y z
N MET A 1 -4.03 -4.24 -20.38
CA MET A 1 -4.86 -3.81 -19.23
C MET A 1 -4.51 -2.38 -18.83
N GLY A 2 -5.16 -1.36 -19.40
CA GLY A 2 -4.94 0.06 -19.05
C GLY A 2 -6.21 0.93 -19.11
N GLY A 3 -7.38 0.31 -19.28
CA GLY A 3 -8.62 1.01 -19.63
C GLY A 3 -9.21 1.91 -18.54
N ARG A 4 -8.91 1.67 -17.26
CA ARG A 4 -9.55 2.39 -16.14
C ARG A 4 -8.86 3.70 -15.77
N CYS A 5 -7.53 3.81 -15.93
CA CYS A 5 -6.81 5.07 -15.72
C CYS A 5 -7.23 6.13 -16.74
N LYS A 6 -7.34 5.77 -18.03
CA LYS A 6 -7.78 6.69 -19.07
C LYS A 6 -9.20 7.19 -18.83
N ASN A 7 -10.10 6.31 -18.38
CA ASN A 7 -11.47 6.69 -18.05
C ASN A 7 -11.53 7.60 -16.81
N ALA A 8 -10.71 7.32 -15.79
CA ALA A 8 -10.61 8.18 -14.61
C ALA A 8 -10.07 9.58 -14.97
N VAL A 9 -9.04 9.65 -15.81
CA VAL A 9 -8.49 10.91 -16.34
C VAL A 9 -9.58 11.68 -17.10
N ARG A 10 -10.29 11.03 -18.03
CA ARG A 10 -11.39 11.68 -18.78
C ARG A 10 -12.49 12.19 -17.86
N TYR A 11 -12.85 11.42 -16.84
CA TYR A 11 -13.83 11.83 -15.85
C TYR A 11 -13.37 13.09 -15.11
N LEU A 12 -12.12 13.11 -14.63
CA LEU A 12 -11.54 14.28 -13.94
C LEU A 12 -11.46 15.51 -14.86
N GLU A 13 -11.11 15.33 -16.13
CA GLU A 13 -11.08 16.39 -17.15
C GLU A 13 -12.49 16.92 -17.49
N SER A 14 -13.53 16.12 -17.28
CA SER A 14 -14.94 16.50 -17.54
C SER A 14 -15.62 17.21 -16.37
N LEU A 15 -14.97 17.32 -15.20
CA LEU A 15 -15.57 17.96 -14.03
C LEU A 15 -15.79 19.47 -14.27
N PRO A 16 -16.99 20.01 -13.99
CA PRO A 16 -17.25 21.42 -14.22
C PRO A 16 -16.54 22.29 -13.17
N SER A 17 -16.03 23.46 -13.57
CA SER A 17 -15.28 24.38 -12.70
C SER A 17 -15.95 24.72 -11.34
N PRO A 18 -17.28 24.86 -11.22
CA PRO A 18 -17.93 25.18 -9.94
C PRO A 18 -17.73 24.12 -8.84
N VAL A 19 -17.49 22.86 -9.19
CA VAL A 19 -17.22 21.80 -8.19
C VAL A 19 -15.74 21.68 -7.84
N ILE A 20 -14.86 22.36 -8.58
CA ILE A 20 -13.41 22.30 -8.41
C ILE A 20 -12.97 23.46 -7.52
N LYS A 21 -12.65 23.15 -6.26
CA LYS A 21 -12.13 24.14 -5.30
C LYS A 21 -10.77 24.71 -5.70
N ASN A 22 -9.94 23.91 -6.38
CA ASN A 22 -8.60 24.31 -6.79
C ASN A 22 -8.19 23.58 -8.08
N GLN A 23 -8.07 24.34 -9.17
CA GLN A 23 -7.73 23.79 -10.48
C GLN A 23 -6.32 23.21 -10.51
N LYS A 24 -5.35 23.86 -9.85
CA LYS A 24 -3.96 23.40 -9.81
C LYS A 24 -3.84 21.99 -9.24
N TRP A 25 -4.59 21.71 -8.16
CA TRP A 25 -4.58 20.37 -7.55
C TRP A 25 -5.21 19.32 -8.46
N LEU A 26 -6.29 19.67 -9.18
CA LEU A 26 -6.88 18.77 -10.16
C LEU A 26 -5.87 18.40 -11.26
N ASP A 27 -5.15 19.40 -11.78
CA ASP A 27 -4.13 19.22 -12.81
C ASP A 27 -2.97 18.34 -12.31
N GLU A 28 -2.53 18.55 -11.07
CA GLU A 28 -1.50 17.71 -10.41
C GLU A 28 -1.94 16.25 -10.30
N GLN A 29 -3.20 16.00 -9.91
CA GLN A 29 -3.76 14.65 -9.81
C GLN A 29 -3.89 13.97 -11.18
N ILE A 30 -4.39 14.68 -12.20
CA ILE A 30 -4.47 14.17 -13.56
C ILE A 30 -3.07 13.81 -14.07
N ASN A 31 -2.09 14.69 -13.87
CA ASN A 31 -0.71 14.45 -14.29
C ASN A 31 -0.08 13.27 -13.57
N TYR A 32 -0.34 13.11 -12.27
CA TYR A 32 0.11 11.93 -11.52
C TYR A 32 -0.45 10.63 -12.11
N LEU A 33 -1.76 10.57 -12.34
CA LEU A 33 -2.44 9.40 -12.92
C LEU A 33 -1.89 9.06 -14.32
N LYS A 34 -1.67 10.06 -15.17
CA LYS A 34 -1.07 9.88 -16.50
C LYS A 34 0.35 9.31 -16.40
N ARG A 35 1.21 9.87 -15.54
CA ARG A 35 2.60 9.39 -15.36
C ARG A 35 2.67 7.96 -14.81
N LYS A 36 1.70 7.54 -14.02
CA LYS A 36 1.67 6.24 -13.33
C LYS A 36 0.73 5.24 -13.95
N GLU A 37 0.19 5.50 -15.15
CA GLU A 37 -0.79 4.66 -15.82
C GLU A 37 -0.40 3.17 -15.85
N TYR A 38 0.86 2.86 -16.18
CA TYR A 38 1.37 1.50 -16.25
C TYR A 38 1.68 0.85 -14.90
N SER A 39 1.83 1.66 -13.84
CA SER A 39 2.15 1.18 -12.48
C SER A 39 0.90 1.02 -11.62
N ILE A 40 -0.20 1.69 -11.96
CA ILE A 40 -1.45 1.60 -11.22
C ILE A 40 -2.11 0.26 -11.54
N THR A 41 -2.27 -0.57 -10.51
CA THR A 41 -2.93 -1.87 -10.66
C THR A 41 -4.42 -1.68 -10.97
N CYS A 42 -4.98 -2.56 -11.81
CA CYS A 42 -6.41 -2.56 -12.08
C CYS A 42 -7.19 -3.06 -10.84
N TYR A 43 -7.66 -2.13 -10.00
CA TYR A 43 -8.38 -2.45 -8.76
C TYR A 43 -9.63 -3.29 -8.97
N ALA A 44 -10.29 -3.19 -10.11
CA ALA A 44 -11.44 -4.04 -10.37
C ALA A 44 -11.09 -5.48 -10.69
N VAL A 45 -9.98 -5.73 -11.40
CA VAL A 45 -9.47 -7.10 -11.56
C VAL A 45 -9.09 -7.66 -10.20
N ARG A 46 -8.45 -6.85 -9.34
CA ARG A 46 -8.18 -7.26 -7.94
C ARG A 46 -9.45 -7.59 -7.17
N ALA A 47 -10.51 -6.79 -7.31
CA ALA A 47 -11.79 -7.01 -6.66
C ALA A 47 -12.44 -8.31 -7.15
N GLU A 48 -12.47 -8.54 -8.47
CA GLU A 48 -12.96 -9.79 -9.08
C GLU A 48 -12.17 -11.02 -8.59
N LEU A 49 -10.87 -10.87 -8.35
CA LEU A 49 -10.02 -11.93 -7.81
C LEU A 49 -10.22 -12.15 -6.29
N GLY A 50 -11.02 -11.33 -5.61
CA GLY A 50 -11.20 -11.37 -4.15
C GLY A 50 -10.00 -10.80 -3.38
N LEU A 51 -9.11 -10.06 -4.06
CA LEU A 51 -7.97 -9.41 -3.42
C LEU A 51 -8.42 -8.10 -2.77
N ARG A 52 -7.98 -7.88 -1.53
CA ARG A 52 -8.28 -6.66 -0.78
C ARG A 52 -7.72 -5.42 -1.49
N ASN A 53 -8.56 -4.39 -1.65
CA ASN A 53 -8.22 -3.12 -2.31
C ASN A 53 -8.02 -1.95 -1.34
N SER A 54 -8.16 -2.18 -0.03
CA SER A 54 -7.94 -1.14 0.98
C SER A 54 -6.46 -0.98 1.31
N SER A 55 -6.03 0.25 1.59
CA SER A 55 -4.71 0.55 2.15
C SER A 55 -4.58 0.19 3.64
N ASN A 56 -5.67 -0.12 4.34
CA ASN A 56 -5.68 -0.33 5.79
C ASN A 56 -4.59 -1.28 6.32
N PRO A 57 -4.27 -2.44 5.68
CA PRO A 57 -3.19 -3.30 6.18
C PRO A 57 -1.84 -2.59 6.17
N VAL A 58 -1.51 -1.91 5.07
CA VAL A 58 -0.23 -1.17 4.92
C VAL A 58 -0.18 0.02 5.87
N GLU A 59 -1.29 0.73 6.04
CA GLU A 59 -1.39 1.83 7.01
C GLU A 59 -1.18 1.34 8.44
N LYS A 60 -1.79 0.20 8.79
CA LYS A 60 -1.65 -0.42 10.11
C LYS A 60 -0.23 -0.89 10.36
N GLU A 61 0.42 -1.52 9.38
CA GLU A 61 1.83 -1.91 9.45
C GLU A 61 2.74 -0.69 9.62
N ASN A 62 2.53 0.37 8.83
CA ASN A 62 3.30 1.61 9.00
C ASN A 62 3.08 2.23 10.39
N ASP A 63 1.85 2.16 10.93
CA ASP A 63 1.57 2.65 12.27
C ASP A 63 2.33 1.85 13.34
N MET A 64 2.33 0.52 13.26
CA MET A 64 3.05 -0.36 14.18
C MET A 64 4.57 -0.24 14.04
N LEU A 65 5.07 -0.23 12.81
CA LEU A 65 6.50 -0.23 12.52
C LEU A 65 7.13 1.14 12.72
N VAL A 66 6.46 2.25 12.40
CA VAL A 66 7.09 3.58 12.32
C VAL A 66 6.32 4.62 13.12
N ALA A 67 5.02 4.74 12.91
CA ALA A 67 4.29 5.92 13.38
C ALA A 67 4.15 5.99 14.89
N GLN A 68 3.85 4.88 15.58
CA GLN A 68 3.68 4.82 17.03
C GLN A 68 4.91 5.33 17.80
N ARG A 69 6.11 5.10 17.26
CA ARG A 69 7.37 5.49 17.89
C ARG A 69 7.85 6.90 17.50
N GLN A 70 7.49 7.39 16.31
CA GLN A 70 7.98 8.67 15.80
C GLN A 70 7.00 9.83 15.95
N LYS A 71 5.70 9.58 15.72
CA LYS A 71 4.69 10.63 15.85
C LYS A 71 4.53 10.99 17.32
N HIS A 72 4.48 12.28 17.61
CA HIS A 72 4.19 12.84 18.94
C HIS A 72 5.16 12.51 20.09
N ASN A 73 6.26 11.79 19.85
CA ASN A 73 7.24 11.41 20.89
C ASN A 73 8.44 12.34 21.03
N GLY A 74 8.41 13.55 20.43
CA GLY A 74 9.43 14.58 20.61
C GLY A 74 10.86 14.21 20.20
N MET A 75 11.04 13.07 19.53
CA MET A 75 12.34 12.45 19.27
C MET A 75 12.76 12.70 17.83
N SER A 76 13.93 13.32 17.62
CA SER A 76 14.49 13.52 16.28
C SER A 76 15.25 12.27 15.86
N TRP A 77 14.63 11.44 15.03
CA TRP A 77 15.25 10.23 14.51
C TRP A 77 16.09 10.57 13.29
N SER A 78 17.33 10.07 13.25
CA SER A 78 18.11 10.10 12.01
C SER A 78 17.43 9.23 10.95
N LYS A 79 17.60 9.60 9.67
CA LYS A 79 17.06 8.81 8.54
C LYS A 79 17.53 7.36 8.58
N ASN A 80 18.81 7.15 8.90
CA ASN A 80 19.40 5.82 8.96
C ASN A 80 18.86 5.02 10.17
N GLY A 81 18.75 5.65 11.34
CA GLY A 81 18.19 5.00 12.54
C GLY A 81 16.73 4.62 12.37
N SER A 82 15.93 5.49 11.75
CA SER A 82 14.52 5.23 11.45
C SER A 82 14.35 3.99 10.56
N SER A 83 15.11 3.93 9.47
CA SER A 83 15.04 2.83 8.50
C SER A 83 15.57 1.53 9.08
N ALA A 84 16.70 1.56 9.79
CA ALA A 84 17.29 0.37 10.39
C ALA A 84 16.34 -0.26 11.43
N LEU A 85 15.75 0.56 12.31
CA LEU A 85 14.81 0.06 13.31
C LEU A 85 13.48 -0.37 12.68
N ALA A 86 13.04 0.23 11.57
CA ALA A 86 11.86 -0.27 10.85
C ALA A 86 12.11 -1.67 10.28
N ALA A 87 13.31 -1.91 9.75
CA ALA A 87 13.70 -3.19 9.18
C ALA A 87 13.79 -4.29 10.26
N ILE A 88 14.41 -3.99 11.40
CA ILE A 88 14.50 -4.93 12.53
C ILE A 88 13.10 -5.29 13.03
N GLU A 89 12.22 -4.29 13.24
CA GLU A 89 10.88 -4.56 13.76
C GLU A 89 10.04 -5.35 12.77
N MET A 90 10.21 -5.13 11.47
CA MET A 90 9.56 -5.92 10.44
C MET A 90 9.97 -7.40 10.53
N VAL A 91 11.26 -7.70 10.78
CA VAL A 91 11.75 -9.08 10.95
C VAL A 91 11.06 -9.75 12.13
N TYR A 92 10.98 -9.09 13.28
CA TYR A 92 10.32 -9.64 14.48
C TYR A 92 8.80 -9.78 14.31
N GLN A 93 8.13 -8.80 13.69
CA GLN A 93 6.68 -8.85 13.45
C GLN A 93 6.30 -10.02 12.53
N ASN A 94 7.18 -10.38 11.59
CA ASN A 94 6.97 -11.48 10.66
C ASN A 94 7.61 -12.80 11.09
N LYS A 95 8.17 -12.88 12.31
CA LYS A 95 8.80 -14.08 12.88
C LYS A 95 9.95 -14.63 12.03
N TYR A 96 10.76 -13.75 11.45
CA TYR A 96 11.91 -14.09 10.61
C TYR A 96 13.25 -13.94 11.32
N GLU A 97 13.27 -13.64 12.63
CA GLU A 97 14.49 -13.36 13.39
C GLU A 97 15.54 -14.46 13.23
N ASP A 98 15.18 -15.73 13.40
CA ASP A 98 16.13 -16.84 13.35
C ASP A 98 16.83 -16.95 11.99
N ILE A 99 16.05 -16.95 10.90
CA ILE A 99 16.57 -17.10 9.54
C ILE A 99 17.36 -15.86 9.12
N TRP A 100 16.86 -14.68 9.49
CA TRP A 100 17.49 -13.42 9.10
C TRP A 100 18.83 -13.21 9.83
N PHE A 101 18.91 -13.48 11.14
CA PHE A 101 20.16 -13.35 11.89
C PHE A 101 21.21 -14.39 11.46
N GLN A 102 20.81 -15.61 11.13
CA GLN A 102 21.74 -16.69 10.77
C GLN A 102 22.18 -16.64 9.32
N HIS A 103 21.29 -16.25 8.40
CA HIS A 103 21.53 -16.38 6.96
C HIS A 103 21.40 -15.07 6.19
N GLY A 104 20.94 -13.99 6.81
CA GLY A 104 20.71 -12.71 6.13
C GLY A 104 19.58 -12.78 5.09
N GLN A 105 18.63 -13.70 5.27
CA GLN A 105 17.56 -13.99 4.30
C GLN A 105 16.18 -13.68 4.86
N ILE A 106 15.28 -13.20 3.99
CA ILE A 106 13.85 -13.03 4.27
C ILE A 106 13.09 -13.71 3.13
N SER A 107 12.16 -14.59 3.47
CA SER A 107 11.32 -15.26 2.48
C SER A 107 10.12 -14.38 2.13
N PHE A 108 9.92 -14.11 0.84
CA PHE A 108 8.70 -13.47 0.38
C PHE A 108 7.77 -14.55 -0.18
N VAL A 109 6.74 -14.91 0.59
CA VAL A 109 5.72 -15.86 0.16
C VAL A 109 4.43 -15.09 -0.10
N MET A 110 3.94 -15.15 -1.35
CA MET A 110 2.58 -14.72 -1.63
C MET A 110 1.64 -15.77 -1.03
N PRO A 111 0.77 -15.42 -0.06
CA PRO A 111 -0.19 -16.38 0.46
C PRO A 111 -1.03 -16.90 -0.70
N LYS A 112 -1.07 -18.22 -0.88
CA LYS A 112 -2.04 -18.84 -1.79
C LYS A 112 -3.43 -18.53 -1.23
N LYS A 113 -4.36 -18.16 -2.11
CA LYS A 113 -5.77 -17.99 -1.75
C LYS A 113 -6.18 -19.25 -0.98
N GLU A 114 -6.65 -19.11 0.26
CA GLU A 114 -7.42 -20.17 0.90
C GLU A 114 -8.56 -20.46 -0.07
N THR A 115 -8.47 -21.59 -0.77
CA THR A 115 -9.67 -22.23 -1.29
C THR A 115 -10.47 -22.52 -0.04
N ASP A 116 -11.61 -21.85 0.12
CA ASP A 116 -12.64 -22.22 1.09
C ASP A 116 -12.89 -23.73 0.93
N SER A 117 -12.18 -24.53 1.72
CA SER A 117 -12.67 -25.83 2.11
C SER A 117 -13.88 -25.49 2.95
N LEU A 118 -15.05 -25.57 2.33
CA LEU A 118 -16.30 -25.75 3.03
C LEU A 118 -16.05 -26.81 4.10
N ASP A 119 -15.94 -26.35 5.36
CA ASP A 119 -16.19 -27.17 6.53
C ASP A 119 -17.62 -27.69 6.39
N LEU A 120 -17.76 -28.82 5.72
CA LEU A 120 -18.84 -29.76 5.95
C LEU A 120 -18.61 -30.32 7.36
N CYS A 121 -19.04 -29.59 8.39
CA CYS A 121 -19.39 -30.11 9.72
C CYS A 121 -19.90 -28.97 10.63
N ALA A 122 -21.21 -28.68 10.55
CA ALA A 122 -22.14 -28.46 11.68
C ALA A 122 -23.54 -28.12 11.13
#